data_AF-A0A1W9ZTK8-F1
#
_entry.id   AF-A0A1W9ZTK8-F1
#
_cell.length_a   1.000
_cell.length_b   1.000
_cell.length_c   1.000
_cell.angle_alpha   90.00
_cell.angle_beta   90.00
_cell.angle_gamma   90.00
#
_symmetry.space_group_name_H-M   'P 1'
#
loop_
_entity.id
_entity.type
_entity.pdbx_description
1 polymer ?
#
loop_
_entity_poly.entity_id
_entity_poly.type
_entity_poly.pdbx_seq_one_letter_code
_entity_poly.pdbx_strand_id
1 'polypeptide(L)'
;MQITGHPVTEGYIVSGVKFDTYANGVLIDAKGYYSQFIENGQWRSWFNGESSIIDQAVNQVRVAHGTPIRWVFAEPETAALVKRTFAGIDELSTIEIVVVPPK
;
A
#
# COMPACT_ATOMS: atom_id res chain seq x y z
N MET A 1 2.46 -7.40 14.21
CA MET A 1 3.24 -8.33 13.37
C MET A 1 4.00 -7.45 12.39
N GLN A 2 5.33 -7.57 12.39
CA GLN A 2 6.26 -6.72 11.67
C GLN A 2 6.63 -7.45 10.36
N ILE A 3 6.27 -6.88 9.21
CA ILE A 3 6.47 -7.54 7.90
C ILE A 3 7.87 -7.26 7.35
N THR A 4 8.49 -6.17 7.79
CA THR A 4 9.85 -5.76 7.39
C THR A 4 10.71 -5.76 8.65
N GLY A 5 11.80 -6.52 8.69
CA GLY A 5 12.68 -6.68 9.86
C GLY A 5 13.40 -5.41 10.35
N HIS A 6 12.88 -4.21 10.06
CA HIS A 6 13.40 -2.91 10.47
C HIS A 6 12.61 -2.32 11.65
N PRO A 7 13.27 -1.70 12.64
CA PRO A 7 12.58 -0.94 13.67
C PRO A 7 11.71 0.16 13.05
N VAL A 8 10.58 0.48 13.70
CA VAL A 8 9.53 1.43 13.27
C VAL A 8 10.04 2.86 12.98
N THR A 9 11.30 3.19 13.27
CA THR A 9 11.81 4.57 13.34
C THR A 9 12.47 5.10 12.07
N GLU A 10 12.77 4.28 11.04
CA GLU A 10 13.50 4.74 9.86
C GLU A 10 12.84 4.26 8.54
N GLY A 11 11.65 4.79 8.24
CA GLY A 11 11.10 4.65 6.89
C GLY A 11 11.92 5.46 5.87
N TYR A 12 11.87 5.05 4.61
CA TYR A 12 12.49 5.81 3.53
C TYR A 12 11.60 7.01 3.15
N ILE A 13 12.14 8.23 3.19
CA ILE A 13 11.37 9.46 2.93
C ILE A 13 11.79 10.05 1.59
N VAL A 14 10.82 10.26 0.70
CA VAL A 14 11.01 10.95 -0.58
C VAL A 14 10.17 12.22 -0.56
N SER A 15 10.82 13.38 -0.60
CA SER A 15 10.14 14.69 -0.64
C SER A 15 9.07 14.85 0.45
N GLY A 16 9.32 14.32 1.66
CA GLY A 16 8.40 14.37 2.80
C GLY A 16 7.34 13.26 2.86
N VAL A 17 7.26 12.36 1.88
CA VAL A 17 6.34 11.22 1.87
C VAL A 17 7.09 9.94 2.25
N LYS A 18 6.50 9.17 3.18
CA LYS A 18 7.10 7.95 3.74
C LYS A 18 6.79 6.71 2.87
N PHE A 19 7.80 5.87 2.77
CA PHE A 19 7.75 4.46 2.39
C PHE A 19 8.37 3.64 3.53
N ASP A 20 8.04 2.36 3.63
CA ASP A 20 8.63 1.51 4.66
C ASP A 20 10.08 1.14 4.34
N THR A 21 10.40 0.95 3.06
CA THR A 21 11.79 0.69 2.64
C THR A 21 12.02 1.08 1.18
N TYR A 22 13.29 1.20 0.79
CA TYR A 22 13.74 1.30 -0.59
C TYR A 22 14.75 0.18 -0.84
N ALA A 23 14.42 -0.73 -1.75
CA ALA A 23 15.25 -1.89 -2.03
C ALA A 23 15.23 -2.24 -3.51
N ASN A 24 16.42 -2.54 -4.08
CA ASN A 24 16.58 -2.94 -5.47
C ASN A 24 15.94 -1.99 -6.49
N GLY A 25 16.00 -0.68 -6.22
CA GLY A 25 15.43 0.33 -7.10
C GLY A 25 13.93 0.56 -6.94
N VAL A 26 13.27 -0.07 -5.96
CA VAL A 26 11.80 0.00 -5.75
C VAL A 26 11.48 0.62 -4.39
N LEU A 27 10.52 1.55 -4.38
CA LEU A 27 9.91 2.12 -3.17
C LEU A 27 8.82 1.17 -2.66
N ILE A 28 8.95 0.70 -1.42
CA ILE A 28 8.12 -0.38 -0.88
C ILE A 28 7.37 0.10 0.36
N ASP A 29 6.07 -0.23 0.42
CA ASP A 29 5.18 0.03 1.55
C ASP A 29 4.43 -1.25 1.92
N ALA A 30 4.49 -1.66 3.18
CA ALA A 30 3.87 -2.89 3.67
C ALA A 30 2.53 -2.59 4.34
N LYS A 31 1.49 -3.32 3.93
CA LYS A 31 0.10 -3.16 4.38
C LYS A 31 -0.38 -4.44 5.05
N GLY A 32 -1.21 -4.28 6.07
CA GLY A 32 -1.91 -5.38 6.73
C GLY A 32 -2.94 -4.86 7.73
N TYR A 33 -3.71 -5.79 8.31
CA TYR A 33 -4.77 -5.54 9.28
C TYR A 33 -6.00 -4.80 8.72
N TYR A 34 -6.27 -4.94 7.43
CA TYR A 34 -7.45 -4.37 6.78
C TYR A 34 -8.58 -5.38 6.56
N SER A 35 -8.30 -6.69 6.64
CA SER A 35 -9.29 -7.77 6.50
C SER A 35 -10.56 -7.56 7.33
N GLN A 36 -10.37 -7.16 8.59
CA GLN A 36 -11.46 -6.86 9.53
C GLN A 36 -12.45 -5.80 9.03
N PHE A 37 -12.02 -4.93 8.11
CA PHE A 37 -12.83 -3.87 7.51
C PHE A 37 -13.47 -4.30 6.19
N ILE A 38 -13.34 -5.56 5.78
CA ILE A 38 -13.88 -6.09 4.54
C ILE A 38 -15.06 -7.02 4.85
N GLU A 39 -16.12 -6.90 4.07
CA GLU A 39 -17.28 -7.79 4.09
C GLU A 39 -17.76 -7.99 2.65
N ASN A 40 -17.93 -9.25 2.24
CA ASN A 40 -18.35 -9.60 0.88
C ASN A 40 -17.50 -8.95 -0.23
N GLY A 41 -16.19 -8.83 0.00
CA GLY A 41 -15.23 -8.29 -0.96
C GLY A 41 -15.30 -6.76 -1.16
N GLN A 42 -16.03 -6.05 -0.29
CA GLN A 42 -16.11 -4.60 -0.24
C GLN A 42 -15.68 -4.09 1.13
N TRP A 43 -15.28 -2.83 1.23
CA TRP A 43 -15.16 -2.18 2.52
C TRP A 43 -16.50 -2.19 3.24
N ARG A 44 -16.48 -2.40 4.55
CA ARG A 44 -17.66 -2.23 5.41
C ARG A 44 -18.17 -0.80 5.28
N SER A 45 -19.49 -0.61 5.31
CA SER A 45 -20.11 0.70 5.09
C SER A 45 -19.69 1.77 6.11
N TRP A 46 -19.26 1.37 7.30
CA TRP A 46 -18.76 2.27 8.34
C TRP A 46 -17.25 2.54 8.24
N PHE A 47 -16.53 1.83 7.36
CA PHE A 47 -15.10 2.05 7.14
C PHE A 47 -14.88 3.25 6.24
N ASN A 48 -14.30 4.32 6.80
CA ASN A 48 -14.01 5.55 6.08
C ASN A 48 -12.54 5.68 5.67
N GLY A 49 -11.74 4.61 5.80
CA GLY A 49 -10.30 4.64 5.55
C GLY A 49 -9.89 4.51 4.08
N GLU A 50 -10.84 4.24 3.17
CA GLU A 50 -10.55 4.08 1.74
C GLU A 50 -9.96 5.36 1.12
N SER A 51 -10.51 6.53 1.45
CA SER A 51 -9.98 7.81 0.96
C SER A 51 -8.53 8.02 1.42
N SER A 52 -8.21 7.70 2.68
CA SER A 52 -6.85 7.80 3.19
C SER A 52 -5.87 6.84 2.50
N ILE A 53 -6.34 5.64 2.11
CA ILE A 53 -5.54 4.70 1.31
C ILE A 53 -5.22 5.29 -0.06
N ILE A 54 -6.23 5.87 -0.72
CA ILE A 54 -6.07 6.51 -2.04
C ILE A 54 -5.15 7.72 -1.93
N ASP A 55 -5.37 8.62 -0.96
CA ASP A 55 -4.57 9.82 -0.74
C ASP A 55 -3.09 9.49 -0.49
N GLN A 56 -2.82 8.41 0.25
CA GLN A 56 -1.45 7.94 0.46
C GLN A 56 -0.81 7.51 -0.86
N ALA A 57 -1.54 6.71 -1.66
CA ALA A 57 -1.05 6.20 -2.94
C ALA A 57 -0.77 7.33 -3.94
N VAL A 58 -1.68 8.30 -4.06
CA VAL A 58 -1.52 9.49 -4.92
C VAL A 58 -0.29 10.29 -4.52
N ASN A 59 -0.11 10.54 -3.22
CA ASN A 59 1.06 11.27 -2.74
C ASN A 59 2.37 10.53 -3.02
N GLN A 60 2.38 9.20 -2.88
CA GLN A 60 3.54 8.38 -3.18
C GLN A 60 3.88 8.39 -4.68
N VAL A 61 2.90 8.24 -5.57
CA VAL A 61 3.09 8.36 -7.03
C VAL A 61 3.67 9.72 -7.39
N ARG A 62 3.12 10.80 -6.81
CA ARG A 62 3.58 12.17 -7.05
C ARG A 62 5.04 12.40 -6.71
N VAL A 63 5.54 11.82 -5.61
CA VAL A 63 6.94 12.03 -5.17
C VAL A 63 7.91 10.99 -5.72
N ALA A 64 7.44 9.90 -6.32
CA ALA A 64 8.33 8.83 -6.77
C ALA A 64 9.18 9.22 -7.98
N HIS A 65 8.78 10.26 -8.73
CA HIS A 65 9.54 10.80 -9.87
C HIS A 65 9.97 9.71 -10.89
N GLY A 66 9.08 8.73 -11.14
CA GLY A 66 9.32 7.60 -12.05
C GLY A 66 9.99 6.38 -11.40
N THR A 67 10.37 6.46 -10.13
CA THR A 67 10.83 5.29 -9.35
C THR A 67 9.67 4.31 -9.17
N PRO A 68 9.82 3.01 -9.46
CA PRO A 68 8.76 2.02 -9.26
C PRO A 68 8.30 1.96 -7.80
N ILE A 69 6.99 1.82 -7.61
CA ILE A 69 6.35 1.67 -6.29
C ILE A 69 5.74 0.27 -6.20
N ARG A 70 5.94 -0.38 -5.06
CA ARG A 70 5.30 -1.65 -4.72
C ARG A 70 4.63 -1.57 -3.36
N TRP A 71 3.36 -1.95 -3.31
CA TRP A 71 2.65 -2.17 -2.07
C TRP A 71 2.56 -3.67 -1.79
N VAL A 72 3.03 -4.07 -0.61
CA VAL A 72 3.08 -5.47 -0.19
C VAL A 72 2.03 -5.72 0.89
N PHE A 73 1.08 -6.60 0.61
CA PHE A 73 -0.02 -6.91 1.52
C PHE A 73 0.18 -8.25 2.22
N ALA A 74 -0.10 -8.28 3.52
CA ALA A 74 -0.21 -9.53 4.28
C ALA A 74 -1.47 -10.33 3.93
N GLU A 75 -2.55 -9.62 3.57
CA GLU A 75 -3.91 -10.15 3.47
C GLU A 75 -4.35 -10.18 1.99
N PRO A 76 -4.57 -11.36 1.40
CA PRO A 76 -4.94 -11.48 -0.02
C PRO A 76 -6.22 -10.74 -0.38
N GLU A 77 -7.22 -10.75 0.50
CA GLU A 77 -8.51 -10.09 0.26
C GLU A 77 -8.39 -8.56 0.21
N THR A 78 -7.57 -7.97 1.08
CA THR A 78 -7.25 -6.56 1.06
C THR A 78 -6.51 -6.19 -0.21
N ALA A 79 -5.51 -6.99 -0.60
CA ALA A 79 -4.76 -6.77 -1.82
C ALA A 79 -5.67 -6.79 -3.06
N ALA A 80 -6.61 -7.73 -3.13
CA ALA A 80 -7.56 -7.84 -4.22
C ALA A 80 -8.52 -6.64 -4.30
N LEU A 81 -9.01 -6.17 -3.15
CA LEU A 81 -9.86 -4.98 -3.06
C LEU A 81 -9.10 -3.73 -3.49
N VAL A 82 -7.92 -3.47 -2.92
CA VAL A 82 -7.09 -2.30 -3.27
C VAL A 82 -6.67 -2.34 -4.74
N LYS A 83 -6.25 -3.50 -5.24
CA LYS A 83 -5.88 -3.65 -6.66
C LYS A 83 -7.05 -3.28 -7.59
N ARG A 84 -8.27 -3.68 -7.25
CA ARG A 84 -9.47 -3.31 -8.02
C ARG A 84 -9.73 -1.80 -7.95
N THR A 85 -9.64 -1.20 -6.77
CA THR A 85 -9.80 0.25 -6.60
C THR A 85 -8.76 1.02 -7.42
N PHE A 86 -7.48 0.63 -7.34
CA PHE A 86 -6.39 1.32 -8.06
C PHE A 86 -6.47 1.15 -9.57
N ALA A 87 -6.96 0.00 -10.05
CA ALA A 87 -7.19 -0.21 -11.49
C ALA A 87 -8.25 0.74 -12.08
N GLY A 88 -9.11 1.35 -11.26
CA GLY A 88 -10.06 2.37 -11.68
C GLY A 88 -9.52 3.80 -11.63
N ILE A 89 -8.25 4.00 -11.25
CA ILE A 89 -7.60 5.30 -11.09
C ILE A 89 -6.29 5.28 -11.87
N ASP A 90 -6.24 5.92 -13.04
CA ASP A 90 -5.13 5.82 -14.00
C ASP A 90 -3.74 6.01 -13.37
N GLU A 91 -3.58 7.03 -12.53
CA GLU A 91 -2.29 7.30 -11.86
C GLU A 91 -1.85 6.20 -10.89
N LEU A 92 -2.80 5.53 -10.23
CA LEU A 92 -2.52 4.48 -9.23
C LEU A 92 -2.34 3.11 -9.86
N SER A 93 -2.78 2.92 -11.10
CA SER A 93 -2.59 1.67 -11.86
C SER A 93 -1.11 1.28 -12.04
N THR A 94 -0.19 2.23 -11.83
CA THR A 94 1.26 2.04 -11.90
C THR A 94 1.87 1.37 -10.66
N ILE A 95 1.14 1.32 -9.55
CA ILE A 95 1.61 0.72 -8.30
C ILE A 95 1.50 -0.81 -8.39
N GLU A 96 2.62 -1.50 -8.19
CA GLU A 96 2.61 -2.97 -8.14
C GLU A 96 2.02 -3.46 -6.81
N ILE A 97 0.94 -4.25 -6.88
CA ILE A 97 0.33 -4.89 -5.70
C ILE A 97 0.79 -6.33 -5.59
N VAL A 98 1.45 -6.66 -4.47
CA VAL A 98 1.98 -8.01 -4.19
C VAL A 98 1.42 -8.52 -2.87
N VAL A 99 1.16 -9.82 -2.78
CA VAL A 99 0.76 -10.50 -1.53
C VAL A 99 1.94 -11.30 -1.00
N VAL A 100 2.32 -11.08 0.25
CA VAL A 100 3.32 -11.87 0.96
C VAL A 100 2.71 -12.30 2.29
N PRO A 101 2.35 -13.59 2.46
CA PRO A 101 1.80 -14.08 3.71
C PRO A 101 2.76 -13.85 4.88
N PRO A 102 2.26 -13.51 6.08
CA PRO A 102 3.09 -13.45 7.26
C PRO A 102 3.71 -14.83 7.55
N LYS A 103 4.96 -14.82 8.02
CA LYS A 103 5.67 -16.01 8.49
C LYS A 103 5.26 -16.38 9.91
#